data_AF-A0A3B7R6C9-F1
#
_entry.id   AF-A0A3B7R6C9-F1
#
_cell.length_a   1.000
_cell.length_b   1.000
_cell.length_c   1.000
_cell.angle_alpha   90.00
_cell.angle_beta   90.00
_cell.angle_gamma   90.00
#
_symmetry.space_group_name_H-M   'P 1'
#
loop_
_entity.id
_entity.type
_entity.pdbx_description
1 polymer ?
#
loop_
_entity_poly.entity_id
_entity_poly.type
_entity_poly.pdbx_seq_one_letter_code
_entity_poly.pdbx_strand_id
1 'polypeptide(L)'
;MPRIATLLFLFACLGATPTIRAQPAAPKLELALPYSTEPAAAGATFQFSSPNSAYLQTLRERYGLEAVVANQPTALGKAQALCAWVHNRLTHDGRSACSKADPLGILEEVTRGKAVQCVEFGRVLAGALTAVGLPARPLYLKAKNADTRAAAGGHVLTEVWLPDYQKWVVVDGQWDVIPTLNGVPLNAAELSGALASGAAGLDGLTSSNAKIRFYYRWLRPYLYYLDAPLDNRYEQPTAAAAHLMLVPLGAENLTTFQRTTRLRGMRYTSSLADFYPPLTAAAPPQPAATTWPHLPH
;
A
#
# COMPACT_ATOMS: atom_id res chain seq x y z
N MET A 1 -45.23 23.39 -82.60
CA MET A 1 -46.19 23.58 -81.49
C MET A 1 -46.73 22.20 -81.13
N PRO A 2 -46.88 21.78 -79.85
CA PRO A 2 -46.74 22.49 -78.57
C PRO A 2 -45.48 22.06 -77.76
N ARG A 3 -45.14 22.86 -76.74
CA ARG A 3 -44.04 22.63 -75.79
C ARG A 3 -44.59 21.99 -74.51
N ILE A 4 -43.99 20.89 -74.07
CA ILE A 4 -44.26 20.24 -72.78
C ILE A 4 -43.37 20.89 -71.73
N ALA A 5 -43.99 21.43 -70.67
CA ALA A 5 -43.31 21.98 -69.51
C ALA A 5 -43.07 20.88 -68.47
N THR A 6 -41.81 20.57 -68.18
CA THR A 6 -41.41 19.68 -67.09
C THR A 6 -41.19 20.52 -65.83
N LEU A 7 -41.99 20.25 -64.81
CA LEU A 7 -41.97 20.90 -63.50
C LEU A 7 -40.74 20.43 -62.70
N LEU A 8 -39.83 21.34 -62.38
CA LEU A 8 -38.66 21.07 -61.53
C LEU A 8 -39.05 21.26 -60.05
N PHE A 9 -39.07 20.19 -59.27
CA PHE A 9 -39.21 20.27 -57.81
C PHE A 9 -37.86 20.66 -57.18
N LEU A 10 -37.77 21.87 -56.62
CA LEU A 10 -36.66 22.24 -55.73
C LEU A 10 -36.91 21.63 -54.34
N PHE A 11 -36.05 20.69 -53.93
CA PHE A 11 -35.94 20.25 -52.53
C PHE A 11 -35.09 21.29 -51.78
N ALA A 12 -35.72 22.07 -50.90
CA ALA A 12 -35.01 22.92 -49.96
C ALA A 12 -34.55 22.06 -48.75
N CYS A 13 -33.28 21.64 -48.77
CA CYS A 13 -32.64 21.05 -47.59
C CYS A 13 -32.36 22.15 -46.55
N LEU A 14 -33.21 22.29 -45.53
CA LEU A 14 -32.86 23.03 -44.32
C LEU A 14 -31.76 22.25 -43.58
N GLY A 15 -30.52 22.73 -43.64
CA GLY A 15 -29.44 22.25 -42.80
C GLY A 15 -29.66 22.68 -41.35
N ALA A 16 -30.09 21.75 -40.49
CA ALA A 16 -30.07 21.95 -39.04
C ALA A 16 -28.62 21.77 -38.57
N THR A 17 -27.96 22.87 -38.18
CA THR A 17 -26.68 22.82 -37.47
C THR A 17 -26.91 22.18 -36.09
N PRO A 18 -26.26 21.06 -35.75
CA PRO A 18 -26.37 20.52 -34.40
C PRO A 18 -25.72 21.50 -33.43
N THR A 19 -26.50 22.03 -32.50
CA THR A 19 -25.99 22.71 -31.32
C THR A 19 -25.26 21.66 -30.48
N ILE A 20 -23.92 21.69 -30.54
CA ILE A 20 -23.07 20.95 -29.60
C ILE A 20 -23.35 21.54 -28.22
N ARG A 21 -24.22 20.87 -27.45
CA ARG A 21 -24.39 21.15 -26.03
C ARG A 21 -23.07 20.75 -25.37
N ALA A 22 -22.32 21.74 -24.92
CA ALA A 22 -21.12 21.52 -24.11
C ALA A 22 -21.49 20.56 -22.97
N GLN A 23 -20.83 19.40 -22.98
CA GLN A 23 -20.91 18.45 -21.89
C GLN A 23 -20.43 19.19 -20.63
N PRO A 24 -21.17 19.15 -19.50
CA PRO A 24 -20.68 19.76 -18.28
C PRO A 24 -19.29 19.21 -18.00
N ALA A 25 -18.34 20.12 -17.76
CA ALA A 25 -16.96 19.75 -17.47
C ALA A 25 -16.95 18.63 -16.43
N ALA A 26 -16.18 17.58 -16.69
CA ALA A 26 -15.94 16.53 -15.71
C ALA A 26 -15.57 17.19 -14.37
N PRO A 27 -16.10 16.68 -13.24
CA PRO A 27 -15.87 17.28 -11.94
C PRO A 27 -14.38 17.53 -11.74
N LYS A 28 -14.06 18.79 -11.42
CA LYS A 28 -12.72 19.28 -11.11
C LYS A 28 -12.04 18.28 -10.18
N LEU A 29 -10.92 17.74 -10.66
CA LEU A 29 -10.05 16.79 -9.98
C LEU A 29 -9.94 17.15 -8.49
N GLU A 30 -10.47 16.31 -7.58
CA GLU A 30 -10.28 16.48 -6.14
C GLU A 30 -8.76 16.61 -5.91
N LEU A 31 -8.36 17.79 -5.44
CA LEU A 31 -6.98 18.19 -5.18
C LEU A 31 -6.26 17.10 -4.36
N ALA A 32 -4.96 16.93 -4.60
CA ALA A 32 -4.10 16.13 -3.74
C ALA A 32 -4.42 16.39 -2.26
N LEU A 33 -4.54 15.31 -1.47
CA LEU A 33 -4.95 15.43 -0.08
C LEU A 33 -3.92 16.28 0.69
N PRO A 34 -4.36 17.34 1.38
CA PRO A 34 -3.43 18.21 2.07
C PRO A 34 -2.92 17.54 3.35
N TYR A 35 -1.61 17.54 3.57
CA TYR A 35 -0.96 17.07 4.79
C TYR A 35 0.09 18.09 5.25
N SER A 36 0.41 18.10 6.54
CA SER A 36 1.55 18.84 7.09
C SER A 36 2.85 18.09 6.80
N THR A 37 3.93 18.83 6.54
CA THR A 37 5.29 18.27 6.48
C THR A 37 6.01 18.35 7.82
N GLU A 38 5.53 19.19 8.74
CA GLU A 38 6.13 19.38 10.06
C GLU A 38 5.70 18.28 11.04
N PRO A 39 6.61 17.77 11.89
CA PRO A 39 6.25 16.83 12.96
C PRO A 39 5.21 17.42 13.92
N ALA A 40 4.30 16.58 14.44
CA ALA A 40 3.44 17.02 15.54
C ALA A 40 4.21 16.98 16.87
N ALA A 41 3.79 17.82 17.84
CA ALA A 41 4.44 17.93 19.15
C ALA A 41 4.51 16.61 19.95
N ALA A 42 3.63 15.64 19.66
CA ALA A 42 3.62 14.31 20.27
C ALA A 42 3.91 13.24 19.21
N GLY A 43 5.20 13.06 18.91
CA GLY A 43 5.67 12.08 17.92
C GLY A 43 5.16 10.66 18.18
N ALA A 44 5.06 9.87 17.11
CA ALA A 44 4.68 8.47 17.16
C ALA A 44 5.86 7.60 16.75
N THR A 45 6.20 6.62 17.58
CA THR A 45 7.33 5.72 17.31
C THR A 45 6.80 4.36 16.88
N PHE A 46 7.22 3.92 15.69
CA PHE A 46 6.99 2.56 15.22
C PHE A 46 8.04 1.62 15.78
N GLN A 47 7.61 0.49 16.35
CA GLN A 47 8.47 -0.55 16.87
C GLN A 47 8.43 -1.78 15.97
N PHE A 48 9.57 -2.44 15.80
CA PHE A 48 9.70 -3.63 14.94
C PHE A 48 10.49 -4.70 15.68
N SER A 49 10.19 -5.96 15.37
CA SER A 49 11.02 -7.09 15.82
C SER A 49 12.40 -7.03 15.17
N SER A 50 13.40 -7.55 15.89
CA SER A 50 14.67 -7.92 15.25
C SER A 50 14.41 -9.07 14.26
N PRO A 51 15.01 -9.07 13.05
CA PRO A 51 14.92 -10.21 12.13
C PRO A 51 15.45 -11.51 12.75
N ASN A 52 16.27 -11.42 13.80
CA ASN A 52 16.83 -12.56 14.52
C ASN A 52 16.00 -12.94 15.76
N SER A 53 14.76 -12.49 15.89
CA SER A 53 13.88 -13.03 16.92
C SER A 53 13.50 -14.47 16.63
N ALA A 54 13.19 -15.26 17.67
CA ALA A 54 12.82 -16.67 17.50
C ALA A 54 11.61 -16.85 16.58
N TYR A 55 10.62 -15.95 16.65
CA TYR A 55 9.44 -15.96 15.79
C TYR A 55 9.82 -15.76 14.31
N LEU A 56 10.60 -14.71 14.00
CA LEU A 56 10.97 -14.38 12.63
C LEU A 56 12.01 -15.33 12.04
N GLN A 57 12.90 -15.89 12.85
CA GLN A 57 13.76 -17.02 12.46
C GLN A 57 12.91 -18.22 12.03
N THR A 58 11.91 -18.59 12.84
CA THR A 58 10.99 -19.69 12.51
C THR A 58 10.25 -19.42 11.20
N LEU A 59 9.73 -18.20 11.00
CA LEU A 59 9.06 -17.80 9.76
C LEU A 59 10.02 -17.89 8.55
N ARG A 60 11.24 -17.37 8.69
CA ARG A 60 12.25 -17.36 7.64
C ARG A 60 12.65 -18.78 7.22
N GLU A 61 12.95 -19.64 8.18
CA GLU A 61 13.43 -21.00 7.94
C GLU A 61 12.31 -21.91 7.42
N ARG A 62 11.15 -21.92 8.08
CA ARG A 62 10.03 -22.80 7.72
C ARG A 62 9.53 -22.57 6.30
N TYR A 63 9.57 -21.32 5.83
CA TYR A 63 9.07 -20.93 4.51
C TYR A 63 10.17 -20.62 3.50
N GLY A 64 11.44 -20.86 3.86
CA GLY A 64 12.58 -20.73 2.95
C GLY A 64 12.77 -19.32 2.39
N LEU A 65 12.50 -18.27 3.19
CA LEU A 65 12.46 -16.90 2.69
C LEU A 65 13.82 -16.39 2.18
N GLU A 66 14.93 -16.90 2.73
CA GLU A 66 16.28 -16.59 2.21
C GLU A 66 16.45 -17.04 0.75
N ALA A 67 15.91 -18.22 0.40
CA ALA A 67 15.98 -18.71 -0.97
C ALA A 67 15.14 -17.85 -1.94
N VAL A 68 14.02 -17.29 -1.47
CA VAL A 68 13.17 -16.38 -2.26
C VAL A 68 13.95 -15.11 -2.62
N VAL A 69 14.78 -14.61 -1.72
CA VAL A 69 15.50 -13.33 -1.88
C VAL A 69 16.97 -13.49 -2.30
N ALA A 70 17.48 -14.70 -2.43
CA ALA A 70 18.91 -15.00 -2.62
C ALA A 70 19.56 -14.27 -3.81
N ASN A 71 18.82 -14.11 -4.91
CA ASN A 71 19.30 -13.46 -6.14
C ASN A 71 18.94 -11.97 -6.23
N GLN A 72 18.47 -11.36 -5.15
CA GLN A 72 18.02 -9.97 -5.13
C GLN A 72 19.03 -9.09 -4.38
N PRO A 73 19.85 -8.29 -5.11
CA PRO A 73 20.91 -7.51 -4.49
C PRO A 73 20.40 -6.26 -3.76
N THR A 74 19.23 -5.74 -4.14
CA THR A 74 18.66 -4.50 -3.58
C THR A 74 17.50 -4.78 -2.64
N ALA A 75 17.25 -3.86 -1.70
CA ALA A 75 16.10 -3.98 -0.81
C ALA A 75 14.76 -3.99 -1.59
N LEU A 76 14.67 -3.19 -2.66
CA LEU A 76 13.51 -3.19 -3.57
C LEU A 76 13.32 -4.53 -4.28
N GLY A 77 14.40 -5.15 -4.77
CA GLY A 77 14.34 -6.46 -5.41
C GLY A 77 13.87 -7.55 -4.44
N LYS A 78 14.36 -7.52 -3.18
CA LYS A 78 13.88 -8.43 -2.12
C LYS A 78 12.40 -8.21 -1.84
N ALA A 79 11.96 -6.95 -1.78
CA ALA A 79 10.56 -6.61 -1.58
C ALA A 79 9.66 -7.12 -2.72
N GLN A 80 10.11 -6.97 -3.98
CA GLN A 80 9.41 -7.49 -5.15
C GLN A 80 9.33 -9.02 -5.14
N ALA A 81 10.42 -9.71 -4.82
CA ALA A 81 10.43 -11.17 -4.76
C ALA A 81 9.49 -11.72 -3.68
N LEU A 82 9.46 -11.09 -2.50
CA LEU A 82 8.53 -11.47 -1.42
C LEU A 82 7.09 -11.08 -1.73
N CYS A 83 6.85 -9.96 -2.43
CA CYS A 83 5.52 -9.60 -2.92
C CYS A 83 4.95 -10.70 -3.82
N ALA A 84 5.73 -11.13 -4.82
CA ALA A 84 5.36 -12.21 -5.72
C ALA A 84 5.20 -13.55 -4.99
N TRP A 85 6.06 -13.84 -4.00
CA TRP A 85 5.95 -15.05 -3.18
C TRP A 85 4.64 -15.11 -2.39
N VAL A 86 4.24 -14.00 -1.75
CA VAL A 86 2.94 -13.92 -1.04
C VAL A 86 1.78 -14.03 -2.02
N HIS A 87 1.83 -13.29 -3.14
CA HIS A 87 0.78 -13.27 -4.16
C HIS A 87 0.46 -14.68 -4.68
N ASN A 88 1.49 -15.46 -5.00
CA ASN A 88 1.34 -16.80 -5.54
C ASN A 88 0.94 -17.86 -4.50
N ARG A 89 1.02 -17.54 -3.21
CA ARG A 89 0.76 -18.49 -2.13
C ARG A 89 -0.62 -18.32 -1.51
N LEU A 90 -1.16 -17.11 -1.50
CA LEU A 90 -2.44 -16.80 -0.89
C LEU A 90 -3.52 -16.65 -1.97
N THR A 91 -4.69 -17.22 -1.71
CA THR A 91 -5.87 -17.03 -2.56
C THR A 91 -6.84 -16.08 -1.87
N HIS A 92 -7.27 -15.04 -2.58
CA HIS A 92 -8.16 -14.02 -2.01
C HIS A 92 -9.63 -14.47 -1.98
N ASP A 93 -10.25 -14.35 -0.81
CA ASP A 93 -11.71 -14.36 -0.62
C ASP A 93 -12.08 -13.34 0.47
N GLY A 94 -12.75 -12.27 0.07
CA GLY A 94 -13.20 -11.19 0.96
C GLY A 94 -14.20 -11.61 2.05
N ARG A 95 -14.65 -12.87 2.08
CA ARG A 95 -15.57 -13.43 3.10
C ARG A 95 -14.89 -14.45 4.03
N SER A 96 -13.66 -14.85 3.74
CA SER A 96 -12.95 -15.88 4.49
C SER A 96 -11.83 -15.27 5.33
N ALA A 97 -12.09 -15.07 6.62
CA ALA A 97 -11.06 -14.66 7.58
C ALA A 97 -10.32 -15.88 8.15
N CYS A 98 -9.03 -15.71 8.43
CA CYS A 98 -8.26 -16.67 9.22
C CYS A 98 -8.61 -16.57 10.71
N SER A 99 -8.47 -17.68 11.43
CA SER A 99 -8.67 -17.68 12.89
C SER A 99 -7.47 -17.06 13.62
N LYS A 100 -6.28 -17.17 13.02
CA LYS A 100 -5.04 -16.58 13.50
C LYS A 100 -4.73 -15.27 12.76
N ALA A 101 -4.17 -14.31 13.48
CA ALA A 101 -3.79 -13.00 12.94
C ALA A 101 -2.29 -12.86 12.65
N ASP A 102 -1.47 -13.82 13.06
CA ASP A 102 -0.02 -13.78 12.88
C ASP A 102 0.44 -14.50 11.59
N PRO A 103 1.56 -14.09 10.97
CA PRO A 103 2.06 -14.69 9.72
C PRO A 103 2.16 -16.22 9.69
N LEU A 104 2.78 -16.84 10.71
CA LEU A 104 2.91 -18.29 10.81
C LEU A 104 1.53 -18.96 10.84
N GLY A 105 0.64 -18.44 11.68
CA GLY A 105 -0.71 -18.93 11.81
C GLY A 105 -1.53 -18.86 10.51
N ILE A 106 -1.46 -17.72 9.82
CA ILE A 106 -2.13 -17.52 8.53
C ILE A 106 -1.57 -18.52 7.50
N LEU A 107 -0.26 -18.62 7.38
CA LEU A 107 0.39 -19.51 6.41
C LEU A 107 0.10 -20.99 6.68
N GLU A 108 -0.05 -21.39 7.95
CA GLU A 108 -0.51 -22.72 8.34
C GLU A 108 -1.94 -23.01 7.86
N GLU A 109 -2.86 -22.06 7.99
CA GLU A 109 -4.23 -22.21 7.49
C GLU A 109 -4.27 -22.23 5.96
N VAL A 110 -3.52 -21.34 5.30
CA VAL A 110 -3.40 -21.29 3.83
C VAL A 110 -2.87 -22.60 3.26
N THR A 111 -1.88 -23.22 3.92
CA THR A 111 -1.35 -24.54 3.52
C THR A 111 -2.43 -25.64 3.56
N ARG A 112 -3.49 -25.47 4.35
CA ARG A 112 -4.65 -26.36 4.41
C ARG A 112 -5.77 -25.97 3.43
N GLY A 113 -5.51 -25.06 2.50
CA GLY A 113 -6.46 -24.65 1.45
C GLY A 113 -7.35 -23.47 1.83
N LYS A 114 -7.08 -22.77 2.94
CA LYS A 114 -7.86 -21.61 3.37
C LYS A 114 -7.61 -20.41 2.43
N ALA A 115 -8.69 -19.88 1.84
CA ALA A 115 -8.67 -18.56 1.22
C ALA A 115 -8.75 -17.45 2.29
N VAL A 116 -8.22 -16.26 1.98
CA VAL A 116 -7.99 -15.20 2.98
C VAL A 116 -8.38 -13.81 2.47
N GLN A 117 -8.55 -12.85 3.36
CA GLN A 117 -8.86 -11.46 3.00
C GLN A 117 -7.56 -10.66 2.77
N CYS A 118 -7.71 -9.40 2.33
CA CYS A 118 -6.58 -8.49 2.12
C CYS A 118 -5.70 -8.31 3.36
N VAL A 119 -6.28 -8.36 4.56
CA VAL A 119 -5.55 -8.17 5.82
C VAL A 119 -4.49 -9.25 6.05
N GLU A 120 -4.78 -10.49 5.67
CA GLU A 120 -3.81 -11.59 5.75
C GLU A 120 -2.64 -11.41 4.79
N PHE A 121 -2.88 -10.94 3.55
CA PHE A 121 -1.79 -10.60 2.63
C PHE A 121 -0.85 -9.56 3.24
N GLY A 122 -1.41 -8.46 3.75
CA GLY A 122 -0.63 -7.37 4.37
C GLY A 122 0.18 -7.83 5.59
N ARG A 123 -0.40 -8.72 6.42
CA ARG A 123 0.26 -9.27 7.61
C ARG A 123 1.38 -10.24 7.27
N VAL A 124 1.11 -11.20 6.39
CA VAL A 124 2.10 -12.21 5.95
C VAL A 124 3.28 -11.53 5.26
N LEU A 125 3.01 -10.59 4.35
CA LEU A 125 4.06 -9.86 3.65
C LEU A 125 4.91 -9.00 4.59
N ALA A 126 4.30 -8.29 5.54
CA ALA A 126 5.04 -7.53 6.55
C ALA A 126 5.96 -8.44 7.39
N GLY A 127 5.46 -9.61 7.81
CA GLY A 127 6.26 -10.58 8.55
C GLY A 127 7.41 -11.15 7.73
N ALA A 128 7.16 -11.51 6.47
CA ALA A 128 8.16 -12.06 5.58
C ALA A 128 9.28 -11.05 5.25
N LEU A 129 8.93 -9.78 5.02
CA LEU A 129 9.89 -8.69 4.81
C LEU A 129 10.74 -8.45 6.07
N THR A 130 10.09 -8.37 7.23
CA THR A 130 10.79 -8.17 8.51
C THR A 130 11.72 -9.34 8.81
N ALA A 131 11.31 -10.57 8.47
CA ALA A 131 12.13 -11.76 8.63
C ALA A 131 13.42 -11.74 7.81
N VAL A 132 13.45 -11.07 6.65
CA VAL A 132 14.68 -10.91 5.83
C VAL A 132 15.42 -9.59 6.09
N GLY A 133 15.09 -8.91 7.21
CA GLY A 133 15.79 -7.71 7.66
C GLY A 133 15.27 -6.40 7.06
N LEU A 134 14.09 -6.38 6.43
CA LEU A 134 13.44 -5.17 5.93
C LEU A 134 12.29 -4.78 6.86
N PRO A 135 12.40 -3.71 7.66
CA PRO A 135 11.30 -3.26 8.51
C PRO A 135 10.05 -2.99 7.69
N ALA A 136 8.95 -3.66 8.04
CA ALA A 136 7.69 -3.55 7.32
C ALA A 136 6.51 -3.54 8.29
N ARG A 137 5.40 -2.94 7.85
CA ARG A 137 4.16 -2.82 8.61
C ARG A 137 2.96 -3.03 7.70
N PRO A 138 1.86 -3.67 8.16
CA PRO A 138 0.59 -3.59 7.46
C PRO A 138 0.12 -2.13 7.40
N LEU A 139 -0.39 -1.72 6.25
CA LEU A 139 -1.01 -0.43 6.03
C LEU A 139 -2.49 -0.63 5.67
N TYR A 140 -3.37 -0.01 6.46
CA TYR A 140 -4.80 -0.07 6.30
C TYR A 140 -5.28 1.19 5.57
N LEU A 141 -5.82 0.99 4.37
CA LEU A 141 -6.40 2.03 3.54
C LEU A 141 -7.91 2.09 3.78
N LYS A 142 -8.47 3.28 3.93
CA LYS A 142 -9.91 3.48 4.14
C LYS A 142 -10.44 4.63 3.30
N ALA A 143 -11.61 4.39 2.71
CA ALA A 143 -12.30 5.40 1.93
C ALA A 143 -12.76 6.60 2.77
N LYS A 144 -12.96 7.76 2.14
CA LYS A 144 -13.48 8.98 2.78
C LYS A 144 -14.78 8.73 3.54
N ASN A 145 -15.65 7.88 2.99
CA ASN A 145 -16.94 7.50 3.56
C ASN A 145 -16.92 6.09 4.17
N ALA A 146 -15.78 5.65 4.71
CA ALA A 146 -15.63 4.30 5.26
C ALA A 146 -16.52 4.03 6.48
N ASP A 147 -16.95 5.06 7.21
CA ASP A 147 -17.89 5.03 8.32
C ASP A 147 -19.33 4.67 7.90
N THR A 148 -19.77 5.11 6.73
CA THR A 148 -21.16 4.95 6.26
C THR A 148 -21.36 3.77 5.30
N ARG A 149 -20.28 3.18 4.76
CA ARG A 149 -20.34 1.99 3.90
C ARG A 149 -20.81 0.75 4.67
N ALA A 150 -21.54 -0.15 4.01
CA ALA A 150 -21.91 -1.44 4.61
C ALA A 150 -20.82 -2.51 4.43
N ALA A 151 -20.01 -2.40 3.38
CA ALA A 151 -18.94 -3.32 3.00
C ALA A 151 -17.93 -2.59 2.10
N ALA A 152 -16.79 -3.21 1.81
CA ALA A 152 -15.75 -2.66 0.92
C ALA A 152 -15.37 -1.20 1.28
N GLY A 153 -15.19 -0.96 2.58
CA GLY A 153 -14.80 0.34 3.14
C GLY A 153 -13.30 0.62 3.10
N GLY A 154 -12.48 -0.40 2.80
CA GLY A 154 -11.04 -0.29 2.84
C GLY A 154 -10.33 -1.46 2.15
N HIS A 155 -9.01 -1.37 2.12
CA HIS A 155 -8.07 -2.40 1.65
C HIS A 155 -6.88 -2.44 2.58
N VAL A 156 -6.21 -3.57 2.70
CA VAL A 156 -4.99 -3.71 3.51
C VAL A 156 -3.87 -4.21 2.62
N LEU A 157 -2.73 -3.52 2.70
CA LEU A 157 -1.48 -3.89 2.02
C LEU A 157 -0.31 -3.70 2.99
N THR A 158 0.93 -3.71 2.50
CA THR A 158 2.13 -3.55 3.32
C THR A 158 2.88 -2.28 2.94
N GLU A 159 3.51 -1.62 3.90
CA GLU A 159 4.60 -0.68 3.66
C GLU A 159 5.91 -1.22 4.19
N VAL A 160 6.99 -1.00 3.44
CA VAL A 160 8.35 -1.42 3.80
C VAL A 160 9.29 -0.22 3.77
N TRP A 161 10.20 -0.14 4.72
CA TRP A 161 11.30 0.82 4.69
C TRP A 161 12.38 0.34 3.74
N LEU A 162 12.68 1.11 2.69
CA LEU A 162 13.76 0.81 1.77
C LEU A 162 14.96 1.73 2.05
N PRO A 163 16.09 1.20 2.52
CA PRO A 163 17.27 2.01 2.84
C PRO A 163 17.85 2.72 1.61
N ASP A 164 17.80 2.08 0.43
CA ASP A 164 18.32 2.67 -0.82
C ASP A 164 17.58 3.95 -1.23
N TYR A 165 16.31 4.08 -0.81
CA TYR A 165 15.47 5.25 -1.08
C TYR A 165 15.26 6.15 0.15
N GLN A 166 15.74 5.72 1.33
CA GLN A 166 15.53 6.38 2.62
C GLN A 166 14.05 6.74 2.86
N LYS A 167 13.14 5.83 2.49
CA LYS A 167 11.69 6.06 2.67
C LYS A 167 10.88 4.77 2.76
N TRP A 168 9.65 4.94 3.24
CA TRP A 168 8.60 3.92 3.18
C TRP A 168 8.08 3.76 1.75
N VAL A 169 7.71 2.53 1.39
CA VAL A 169 7.20 2.16 0.06
C VAL A 169 6.04 1.17 0.19
N VAL A 170 4.99 1.36 -0.60
CA VAL A 170 3.86 0.45 -0.71
C VAL A 170 4.25 -0.82 -1.46
N VAL A 171 3.87 -1.96 -0.89
CA VAL A 171 4.00 -3.29 -1.50
C VAL A 171 2.67 -4.02 -1.31
N ASP A 172 1.94 -4.27 -2.39
CA ASP A 172 0.62 -4.92 -2.35
C ASP A 172 0.72 -6.39 -2.76
N GLY A 173 0.87 -7.28 -1.76
CA GLY A 173 0.95 -8.72 -1.99
C GLY A 173 -0.33 -9.34 -2.56
N GLN A 174 -1.49 -8.69 -2.45
CA GLN A 174 -2.72 -9.21 -3.07
C GLN A 174 -2.68 -9.03 -4.58
N TRP A 175 -2.19 -7.87 -5.04
CA TRP A 175 -2.15 -7.53 -6.46
C TRP A 175 -0.81 -7.80 -7.13
N ASP A 176 0.24 -8.13 -6.35
CA ASP A 176 1.63 -8.18 -6.80
C ASP A 176 2.06 -6.87 -7.48
N VAL A 177 1.87 -5.75 -6.78
CA VAL A 177 2.19 -4.41 -7.30
C VAL A 177 2.99 -3.59 -6.28
N ILE A 178 4.08 -2.99 -6.76
CA ILE A 178 4.80 -1.90 -6.09
C ILE A 178 4.63 -0.64 -6.94
N PRO A 179 3.88 0.37 -6.48
CA PRO A 179 3.67 1.60 -7.24
C PRO A 179 4.95 2.40 -7.44
N THR A 180 5.14 2.97 -8.63
CA THR A 180 6.31 3.79 -8.97
C THR A 180 5.92 5.05 -9.73
N LEU A 181 6.71 6.12 -9.59
CA LEU A 181 6.68 7.29 -10.45
C LEU A 181 8.05 7.45 -11.09
N ASN A 182 8.12 7.38 -12.42
CA ASN A 182 9.39 7.43 -13.16
C ASN A 182 10.44 6.43 -12.63
N GLY A 183 9.99 5.21 -12.29
CA GLY A 183 10.83 4.15 -11.73
C GLY A 183 11.19 4.29 -10.24
N VAL A 184 10.78 5.36 -9.58
CA VAL A 184 10.97 5.54 -8.13
C VAL A 184 9.76 4.99 -7.38
N PRO A 185 9.91 4.03 -6.45
CA PRO A 185 8.81 3.46 -5.70
C PRO A 185 8.14 4.48 -4.78
N LEU A 186 6.84 4.32 -4.52
CA LEU A 186 6.02 5.31 -3.79
C LEU A 186 5.49 4.78 -2.46
N ASN A 187 5.37 5.65 -1.46
CA ASN A 187 4.46 5.42 -0.33
C ASN A 187 3.01 5.75 -0.73
N ALA A 188 2.05 5.46 0.16
CA ALA A 188 0.63 5.62 -0.14
C ALA A 188 0.20 7.10 -0.30
N ALA A 189 0.78 8.04 0.45
CA ALA A 189 0.50 9.46 0.30
C ALA A 189 1.05 10.02 -1.03
N GLU A 190 2.27 9.64 -1.42
CA GLU A 190 2.86 9.98 -2.71
C GLU A 190 2.04 9.40 -3.87
N LEU A 191 1.59 8.13 -3.76
CA LEU A 191 0.70 7.51 -4.73
C LEU A 191 -0.63 8.27 -4.86
N SER A 192 -1.24 8.64 -3.74
CA SER A 192 -2.47 9.44 -3.72
C SER A 192 -2.28 10.77 -4.47
N GLY A 193 -1.18 11.48 -4.19
CA GLY A 193 -0.82 12.72 -4.88
C GLY A 193 -0.55 12.55 -6.38
N ALA A 194 0.15 11.48 -6.77
CA ALA A 194 0.43 11.16 -8.17
C ALA A 194 -0.86 10.84 -8.96
N LEU A 195 -1.78 10.07 -8.35
CA LEU A 195 -3.09 9.76 -8.93
C LEU A 195 -3.99 11.00 -9.02
N ALA A 196 -3.96 11.86 -8.00
CA ALA A 196 -4.74 13.08 -7.96
C ALA A 196 -4.25 14.11 -8.98
N SER A 197 -2.95 14.19 -9.26
CA SER A 197 -2.39 15.11 -10.26
C SER A 197 -2.39 14.55 -11.69
N GLY A 198 -2.66 13.26 -11.87
CA GLY A 198 -2.52 12.59 -13.16
C GLY A 198 -1.07 12.57 -13.64
N ALA A 199 -0.13 12.35 -12.72
CA ALA A 199 1.30 12.42 -12.98
C ALA A 199 1.73 11.51 -14.14
N ALA A 200 2.44 12.08 -15.12
CA ALA A 200 3.07 11.32 -16.17
C ALA A 200 4.17 10.41 -15.58
N GLY A 201 4.26 9.17 -16.08
CA GLY A 201 5.25 8.19 -15.60
C GLY A 201 4.83 7.41 -14.35
N LEU A 202 3.57 7.55 -13.89
CA LEU A 202 2.99 6.66 -12.89
C LEU A 202 2.83 5.26 -13.48
N ASP A 203 3.53 4.29 -12.91
CA ASP A 203 3.54 2.88 -13.33
C ASP A 203 3.68 1.97 -12.09
N GLY A 204 3.84 0.67 -12.22
CA GLY A 204 4.07 -0.25 -11.10
C GLY A 204 4.96 -1.42 -11.46
N LEU A 205 5.83 -1.82 -10.54
CA LEU A 205 6.57 -3.08 -10.65
C LEU A 205 5.63 -4.23 -10.30
N THR A 206 5.66 -5.28 -11.12
CA THR A 206 4.88 -6.50 -10.92
C THR A 206 5.64 -7.69 -11.51
N SER A 207 5.46 -8.87 -10.92
CA SER A 207 5.97 -10.15 -11.42
C SER A 207 4.85 -11.03 -12.00
N SER A 208 3.64 -10.49 -12.07
CA SER A 208 2.42 -11.15 -12.55
C SER A 208 1.86 -10.45 -13.78
N ASN A 209 0.64 -10.81 -14.19
CA ASN A 209 -0.08 -10.16 -15.28
C ASN A 209 -0.94 -8.96 -14.80
N ALA A 210 -0.63 -8.40 -13.63
CA ALA A 210 -1.35 -7.32 -12.99
C ALA A 210 -1.60 -6.15 -13.96
N LYS A 211 -2.86 -5.71 -14.03
CA LYS A 211 -3.27 -4.59 -14.88
C LYS A 211 -3.14 -3.29 -14.08
N ILE A 212 -1.95 -2.69 -14.08
CA ILE A 212 -1.59 -1.51 -13.26
C ILE A 212 -2.65 -0.39 -13.31
N ARG A 213 -3.12 -0.02 -14.51
CA ARG A 213 -4.19 1.01 -14.65
C ARG A 213 -5.51 0.62 -13.99
N PHE A 214 -5.88 -0.66 -14.08
CA PHE A 214 -7.07 -1.17 -13.39
C PHE A 214 -6.87 -1.15 -11.88
N TYR A 215 -5.72 -1.64 -11.41
CA TYR A 215 -5.34 -1.64 -10.00
C TYR A 215 -5.45 -0.24 -9.39
N TYR A 216 -4.87 0.78 -10.03
CA TYR A 216 -4.96 2.16 -9.54
C TYR A 216 -6.37 2.72 -9.52
N ARG A 217 -7.18 2.44 -10.54
CA ARG A 217 -8.60 2.83 -10.53
C ARG A 217 -9.35 2.16 -9.37
N TRP A 218 -9.03 0.92 -9.07
CA TRP A 218 -9.63 0.15 -7.98
C TRP A 218 -9.15 0.61 -6.60
N LEU A 219 -7.87 0.94 -6.44
CA LEU A 219 -7.24 1.31 -5.17
C LEU A 219 -7.57 2.75 -4.75
N ARG A 220 -7.66 3.67 -5.73
CA ARG A 220 -7.84 5.12 -5.52
C ARG A 220 -8.90 5.48 -4.46
N PRO A 221 -10.10 4.87 -4.43
CA PRO A 221 -11.12 5.22 -3.44
C PRO A 221 -10.72 4.99 -1.98
N TYR A 222 -9.68 4.17 -1.72
CA TYR A 222 -9.23 3.82 -0.37
C TYR A 222 -8.06 4.68 0.13
N LEU A 223 -7.43 5.49 -0.71
CA LEU A 223 -6.25 6.31 -0.37
C LEU A 223 -6.60 7.63 0.33
N TYR A 224 -7.62 7.63 1.20
CA TYR A 224 -8.07 8.82 1.92
C TYR A 224 -7.58 8.85 3.37
N TYR A 225 -7.97 7.86 4.17
CA TYR A 225 -7.41 7.63 5.50
C TYR A 225 -6.43 6.46 5.42
N LEU A 226 -5.27 6.64 6.03
CA LEU A 226 -4.20 5.63 6.08
C LEU A 226 -3.90 5.36 7.54
N ASP A 227 -3.91 4.12 8.00
CA ASP A 227 -3.42 3.80 9.34
C ASP A 227 -2.50 2.60 9.38
N ALA A 228 -1.57 2.63 10.34
CA ALA A 228 -0.61 1.58 10.59
C ALA A 228 -0.47 1.33 12.10
N PRO A 229 -0.25 0.08 12.52
CA PRO A 229 0.03 -0.24 13.92
C PRO A 229 1.37 0.35 14.35
N LEU A 230 1.42 0.91 15.57
CA LEU A 230 2.65 1.44 16.15
C LEU A 230 3.57 0.33 16.67
N ASP A 231 3.02 -0.82 17.05
CA ASP A 231 3.80 -1.99 17.45
C ASP A 231 3.70 -3.06 16.35
N ASN A 232 4.83 -3.29 15.66
CA ASN A 232 5.01 -4.31 14.63
C ASN A 232 5.95 -5.41 15.11
N ARG A 233 5.98 -5.68 16.43
CA ARG A 233 6.72 -6.80 17.01
C ARG A 233 5.88 -8.06 17.05
N TYR A 234 6.49 -9.21 16.77
CA TYR A 234 5.83 -10.52 16.73
C TYR A 234 6.04 -11.35 18.00
N GLU A 235 6.93 -10.95 18.90
CA GLU A 235 7.23 -11.70 20.14
C GLU A 235 6.37 -11.26 21.34
N GLN A 236 5.60 -10.18 21.21
CA GLN A 236 4.77 -9.67 22.30
C GLN A 236 3.28 -9.89 22.01
N PRO A 237 2.47 -10.30 23.00
CA PRO A 237 1.02 -10.28 22.86
C PRO A 237 0.58 -8.84 22.61
N THR A 238 -0.01 -8.57 21.45
CA THR A 238 -0.53 -7.24 21.13
C THR A 238 -1.79 -6.99 21.97
N ALA A 239 -1.63 -6.41 23.17
CA ALA A 239 -2.71 -5.65 23.78
C ALA A 239 -3.18 -4.62 22.75
N ALA A 240 -4.50 -4.43 22.59
CA ALA A 240 -5.15 -3.62 21.53
C ALA A 240 -4.20 -2.58 20.92
N ALA A 241 -3.50 -2.97 19.85
CA ALA A 241 -2.32 -2.26 19.39
C ALA A 241 -2.75 -0.83 19.04
N ALA A 242 -2.02 0.16 19.55
CA ALA A 242 -2.28 1.54 19.17
C ALA A 242 -1.94 1.70 17.69
N HIS A 243 -2.83 2.32 16.93
CA HIS A 243 -2.60 2.68 15.54
C HIS A 243 -2.39 4.18 15.43
N LEU A 244 -1.65 4.60 14.42
CA LEU A 244 -1.61 5.99 13.98
C LEU A 244 -2.35 6.08 12.66
N MET A 245 -3.32 6.99 12.55
CA MET A 245 -4.03 7.31 11.32
C MET A 245 -3.58 8.66 10.78
N LEU A 246 -3.10 8.67 9.54
CA LEU A 246 -2.92 9.86 8.74
C LEU A 246 -4.29 10.32 8.22
N VAL A 247 -4.63 11.56 8.56
CA VAL A 247 -5.88 12.23 8.22
C VAL A 247 -5.56 13.49 7.42
N PRO A 248 -6.19 13.71 6.24
CA PRO A 248 -6.00 14.96 5.51
C PRO A 248 -6.34 16.19 6.36
N LEU A 249 -5.60 17.28 6.18
CA LEU A 249 -5.86 18.54 6.89
C LEU A 249 -7.30 18.99 6.68
N GLY A 250 -7.98 19.31 7.80
CA GLY A 250 -9.37 19.74 7.81
C GLY A 250 -10.40 18.61 7.66
N ALA A 251 -9.98 17.35 7.50
CA ALA A 251 -10.89 16.21 7.54
C ALA A 251 -11.22 15.80 8.99
N GLU A 252 -12.41 15.23 9.17
CA GLU A 252 -12.80 14.66 10.46
C GLU A 252 -12.04 13.35 10.73
N ASN A 253 -11.80 13.07 12.01
CA ASN A 253 -11.19 11.81 12.43
C ASN A 253 -12.19 10.65 12.23
N LEU A 254 -11.78 9.63 11.47
CA LEU A 254 -12.58 8.43 11.27
C LEU A 254 -12.60 7.59 12.55
N THR A 255 -13.75 7.53 13.22
CA THR A 255 -13.91 6.80 14.50
C THR A 255 -14.72 5.51 14.39
N THR A 256 -15.42 5.32 13.28
CA THR A 256 -16.24 4.14 12.98
C THR A 256 -15.92 3.64 11.57
N PHE A 257 -15.85 2.33 11.41
CA PHE A 257 -15.65 1.65 10.14
C PHE A 257 -16.85 0.76 9.84
N GLN A 258 -17.35 0.87 8.61
CA GLN A 258 -18.48 0.13 8.07
C GLN A 258 -19.72 0.10 8.98
N ARG A 259 -20.12 1.28 9.47
CA ARG A 259 -21.27 1.55 10.36
C ARG A 259 -21.19 0.99 11.77
N THR A 260 -20.53 -0.14 11.96
CA THR A 260 -20.65 -0.93 13.19
C THR A 260 -19.35 -1.07 13.97
N THR A 261 -18.20 -1.00 13.29
CA THR A 261 -16.90 -1.28 13.91
C THR A 261 -16.29 0.00 14.45
N ARG A 262 -16.29 0.18 15.76
CA ARG A 262 -15.60 1.31 16.39
C ARG A 262 -14.09 1.14 16.30
N LEU A 263 -13.40 2.15 15.77
CA LEU A 263 -11.93 2.19 15.71
C LEU A 263 -11.40 2.60 17.09
N ARG A 264 -10.88 1.62 17.84
CA ARG A 264 -10.29 1.82 19.18
C ARG A 264 -8.78 1.90 19.09
N GLY A 265 -8.14 2.59 20.03
CA GLY A 265 -6.67 2.72 20.07
C GLY A 265 -6.09 3.58 18.94
N MET A 266 -6.91 4.40 18.27
CA MET A 266 -6.48 5.24 17.16
C MET A 266 -5.95 6.58 17.66
N ARG A 267 -4.69 6.88 17.33
CA ARG A 267 -4.10 8.23 17.34
C ARG A 267 -4.25 8.81 15.95
N TYR A 268 -4.45 10.12 15.84
CA TYR A 268 -4.62 10.80 14.56
C TYR A 268 -3.50 11.81 14.38
N THR A 269 -3.00 11.93 13.14
CA THR A 269 -2.06 12.97 12.73
C THR A 269 -2.40 13.44 11.32
N SER A 270 -2.06 14.68 11.00
CA SER A 270 -2.02 15.17 9.62
C SER A 270 -0.59 15.36 9.12
N SER A 271 0.41 14.97 9.91
CA SER A 271 1.83 15.10 9.58
C SER A 271 2.35 13.88 8.83
N LEU A 272 2.92 14.12 7.65
CA LEU A 272 3.68 13.10 6.93
C LEU A 272 4.95 12.70 7.69
N ALA A 273 5.60 13.62 8.41
CA ALA A 273 6.80 13.32 9.18
C ALA A 273 6.52 12.35 10.35
N ASP A 274 5.35 12.46 10.99
CA ASP A 274 4.94 11.51 12.03
C ASP A 274 4.59 10.14 11.47
N PHE A 275 3.93 10.10 10.30
CA PHE A 275 3.43 8.86 9.70
C PHE A 275 4.51 8.10 8.93
N TYR A 276 5.44 8.83 8.32
CA TYR A 276 6.59 8.34 7.56
C TYR A 276 7.91 8.78 8.20
N PRO A 277 8.16 8.45 9.48
CA PRO A 277 9.42 8.82 10.10
C PRO A 277 10.56 8.03 9.42
N PRO A 278 11.75 8.63 9.31
CA PRO A 278 12.92 7.89 8.87
C PRO A 278 13.23 6.78 9.88
N LEU A 279 13.57 5.59 9.38
CA LEU A 279 14.20 4.57 10.22
C LEU A 279 15.70 4.75 10.12
N THR A 280 16.33 5.24 11.19
CA THR A 280 17.78 5.27 11.27
C THR A 280 18.29 3.84 11.13
N ALA A 281 19.10 3.58 10.10
CA ALA A 281 19.77 2.29 9.99
C ALA A 281 20.59 2.06 11.27
N ALA A 282 20.47 0.88 11.88
CA ALA A 282 21.51 0.45 12.80
C ALA A 282 22.84 0.56 12.03
N ALA A 283 23.83 1.25 12.61
CA ALA A 283 25.16 1.31 12.03
C ALA A 283 25.59 -0.13 11.68
N PRO A 284 26.18 -0.38 10.50
CA PRO A 284 26.70 -1.70 10.19
C PRO A 284 27.62 -2.14 11.34
N PRO A 285 27.59 -3.42 11.76
CA PRO A 285 28.50 -3.90 12.80
C PRO A 285 29.92 -3.50 12.38
N GLN A 286 30.59 -2.72 13.22
CA GLN A 286 31.99 -2.40 13.02
C GLN A 286 32.74 -3.74 12.85
N PRO A 287 33.59 -3.90 11.82
CA PRO A 287 34.40 -5.10 11.72
C PRO A 287 35.18 -5.23 13.02
N ALA A 288 35.11 -6.41 13.65
CA ALA A 288 35.82 -6.69 14.88
C ALA A 288 37.28 -6.23 14.71
N ALA A 289 37.73 -5.34 15.60
CA ALA A 289 39.09 -4.83 15.58
C ALA A 289 40.04 -6.03 15.55
N THR A 290 40.73 -6.21 14.43
CA THR A 290 41.75 -7.25 14.30
C THR A 290 42.90 -6.83 15.20
N THR A 291 42.91 -7.32 16.44
CA THR A 291 44.06 -7.20 17.33
C THR A 291 45.18 -8.03 16.74
N TRP A 292 46.10 -7.38 16.04
CA TRP A 292 47.37 -7.99 15.66
C TRP A 292 48.19 -8.22 16.94
N PRO A 293 48.70 -9.44 17.19
CA PRO A 293 49.60 -9.65 18.30
C PRO A 293 50.89 -8.85 18.05
N HIS A 294 51.23 -7.99 19.01
CA HIS A 294 52.52 -7.30 19.04
C HIS A 294 53.64 -8.34 18.99
N LEU A 295 54.48 -8.26 17.95
CA LEU A 295 55.76 -8.98 17.92
C LEU A 295 56.71 -8.30 18.91
N PRO A 296 57.35 -9.05 19.84
CA PRO A 296 58.34 -8.49 20.73
C PRO A 296 59.61 -8.12 19.95
N HIS A 297 60.16 -6.96 20.30
CA HIS A 297 61.45 -6.44 19.85
C HIS A 297 62.63 -7.27 20.36
#